data_AF-A0A2S7PA06-F1
#
_entry.id   AF-A0A2S7PA06-F1
#
_cell.length_a   1.000
_cell.length_b   1.000
_cell.length_c   1.000
_cell.angle_alpha   90.00
_cell.angle_beta   90.00
_cell.angle_gamma   90.00
#
_symmetry.space_group_name_H-M   'P 1'
#
loop_
_entity.id
_entity.type
_entity.pdbx_description
1 polymer ?
#
loop_
_entity_poly.entity_id
_entity_poly.type
_entity_poly.pdbx_seq_one_letter_code
_entity_poly.pdbx_strand_id
1 'polypeptide(L)'
;MYSWYEDVLAAVNEVDPSMPIYISDAWDLDEAVKWCRGRDWRKKGGNPVVVDTHRYYTFSEKDRSRTPQEIISSLACEFGELSESRNKRSGGEIANGEGEVDFIVGEYSCVLDTQTWSRLPDPEESKPALVRQFAEAQTTGFEKATAGCYFWTWKMQWMDGGEWGFVEQVQRGNVSAPGYMVWEEEVVRGKLREAGERKREIGERAKGGHEEYWMRRCPGKAFRHEFFGEGWERGWEDGEVFFGGRVLEGTGSGVEGEDEGVRRKGADKIGCLEGWVRKRLEECGERGEFLWEWEQGFRAGVAAFEKCVGLYVGECCIRTQDSFGAILEGMLR
;
A
#
# COMPACT_ATOMS: atom_id res chain seq x y z
N MET A 1 7.16 -18.48 -17.93
CA MET A 1 7.23 -17.09 -17.44
C MET A 1 7.89 -17.06 -16.07
N TYR A 2 7.28 -17.63 -15.03
CA TYR A 2 7.85 -17.61 -13.66
C TYR A 2 9.26 -18.22 -13.51
N SER A 3 9.61 -19.25 -14.30
CA SER A 3 10.99 -19.77 -14.32
C SER A 3 12.03 -18.70 -14.71
N TRP A 4 11.67 -17.83 -15.65
CA TRP A 4 12.53 -16.72 -16.07
C TRP A 4 12.62 -15.64 -14.97
N TYR A 5 11.52 -15.37 -14.24
CA TYR A 5 11.56 -14.49 -13.07
C TYR A 5 12.49 -15.05 -11.98
N GLU A 6 12.45 -16.36 -11.70
CA GLU A 6 13.37 -16.98 -10.74
C GLU A 6 14.84 -16.87 -11.17
N ASP A 7 15.15 -17.06 -12.45
CA ASP A 7 16.52 -16.91 -12.98
C ASP A 7 17.03 -15.47 -12.81
N VAL A 8 16.19 -14.47 -13.11
CA VAL A 8 16.52 -13.05 -12.93
C VAL A 8 16.68 -12.70 -11.45
N LEU A 9 15.77 -13.17 -10.59
CA LEU A 9 15.85 -12.94 -9.15
C LEU A 9 17.13 -13.55 -8.57
N ALA A 10 17.51 -14.76 -8.99
CA ALA A 10 18.77 -15.37 -8.56
C ALA A 10 19.98 -14.52 -8.97
N ALA A 11 20.02 -14.05 -10.22
CA ALA A 11 21.11 -13.21 -10.72
C ALA A 11 21.20 -11.86 -10.00
N VAL A 12 20.07 -11.23 -9.70
CA VAL A 12 20.04 -9.95 -8.97
C VAL A 12 20.41 -10.15 -7.50
N ASN A 13 19.94 -11.24 -6.88
CA ASN A 13 20.23 -11.57 -5.50
C ASN A 13 21.73 -11.74 -5.23
N GLU A 14 22.48 -12.26 -6.20
CA GLU A 14 23.94 -12.37 -6.13
C GLU A 14 24.65 -11.01 -6.06
N VAL A 15 24.01 -9.95 -6.57
CA VAL A 15 24.54 -8.58 -6.57
C VAL A 15 24.06 -7.81 -5.35
N ASP A 16 22.74 -7.76 -5.15
CA ASP A 16 22.11 -7.06 -4.04
C ASP A 16 20.81 -7.80 -3.64
N PRO A 17 20.81 -8.56 -2.53
CA PRO A 17 19.62 -9.27 -2.07
C PRO A 17 18.56 -8.36 -1.43
N SER A 18 18.86 -7.08 -1.20
CA SER A 18 17.97 -6.10 -0.58
C SER A 18 17.15 -5.29 -1.58
N MET A 19 17.60 -5.22 -2.85
CA MET A 19 16.95 -4.42 -3.89
C MET A 19 15.55 -4.93 -4.21
N PRO A 20 14.46 -4.14 -4.03
CA PRO A 20 13.12 -4.55 -4.41
C PRO A 20 13.00 -4.76 -5.93
N ILE A 21 12.31 -5.82 -6.34
CA ILE A 21 12.11 -6.18 -7.74
C ILE A 21 10.62 -6.15 -8.08
N TYR A 22 10.30 -5.36 -9.10
CA TYR A 22 8.95 -5.25 -9.64
C TYR A 22 8.82 -6.21 -10.82
N ILE A 23 7.80 -7.06 -10.80
CA ILE A 23 7.52 -8.00 -11.88
C ILE A 23 6.16 -7.71 -12.51
N SER A 24 6.04 -7.84 -13.83
CA SER A 24 4.73 -7.76 -14.48
C SER A 24 3.87 -8.96 -14.09
N ASP A 25 2.58 -8.73 -13.88
CA ASP A 25 1.57 -9.78 -13.73
C ASP A 25 1.29 -10.55 -15.03
N ALA A 26 1.82 -10.09 -16.16
CA ALA A 26 1.56 -10.63 -17.49
C ALA A 26 0.07 -10.83 -17.79
N TRP A 27 -0.77 -9.89 -17.34
CA TRP A 27 -2.23 -9.88 -17.46
C TRP A 27 -2.97 -10.90 -16.59
N ASP A 28 -2.31 -11.52 -15.61
CA ASP A 28 -2.90 -12.43 -14.62
C ASP A 28 -2.40 -12.11 -13.20
N LEU A 29 -3.04 -11.11 -12.58
CA LEU A 29 -2.70 -10.64 -11.23
C LEU A 29 -2.86 -11.73 -10.17
N ASP A 30 -3.92 -12.55 -10.25
CA ASP A 30 -4.19 -13.56 -9.23
C ASP A 30 -3.11 -14.64 -9.22
N GLU A 31 -2.71 -15.14 -10.39
CA GLU A 31 -1.65 -16.14 -10.49
C GLU A 31 -0.27 -15.55 -10.12
N ALA A 32 0.02 -14.29 -10.49
CA ALA A 32 1.24 -13.61 -10.07
C ALA A 32 1.32 -13.43 -8.55
N VAL A 33 0.24 -12.99 -7.91
CA VAL A 33 0.15 -12.86 -6.44
C VAL A 33 0.32 -14.21 -5.76
N LYS A 34 -0.34 -15.25 -6.27
CA LYS A 34 -0.23 -16.61 -5.74
C LYS A 34 1.18 -17.17 -5.88
N TRP A 35 1.83 -16.93 -7.02
CA TRP A 35 3.23 -17.30 -7.23
C TRP A 35 4.14 -16.61 -6.21
N CYS A 36 4.01 -15.29 -6.00
CA CYS A 36 4.79 -14.55 -4.99
C CYS A 36 4.61 -15.12 -3.58
N ARG A 37 3.36 -15.41 -3.16
CA ARG A 37 3.05 -16.00 -1.85
C ARG A 37 3.64 -17.39 -1.65
N GLY A 38 3.80 -18.15 -2.73
CA GLY A 38 4.40 -19.49 -2.71
C GLY A 38 5.93 -19.49 -2.61
N ARG A 39 6.59 -18.32 -2.70
CA ARG A 39 8.05 -18.22 -2.62
C ARG A 39 8.54 -18.39 -1.19
N ASP A 40 9.55 -19.22 -1.02
CA ASP A 40 10.23 -19.42 0.27
C ASP A 40 11.37 -18.42 0.42
N TRP A 41 11.04 -17.23 0.89
CA TRP A 41 12.02 -16.15 1.10
C TRP A 41 13.04 -16.47 2.20
N ARG A 42 12.73 -17.40 3.11
CA ARG A 42 13.54 -17.72 4.29
C ARG A 42 14.75 -18.59 4.00
N LYS A 43 14.64 -19.46 2.99
CA LYS A 43 15.78 -20.29 2.56
C LYS A 43 16.85 -19.47 1.84
N LYS A 44 16.39 -18.44 1.14
CA LYS A 44 17.10 -17.50 0.25
C LYS A 44 18.00 -16.46 0.86
N GLY A 45 17.43 -15.61 1.74
CA GLY A 45 17.67 -14.17 1.57
C GLY A 45 17.18 -13.76 0.18
N GLY A 46 16.25 -12.83 0.06
CA GLY A 46 15.51 -12.65 -1.19
C GLY A 46 15.19 -11.20 -1.47
N ASN A 47 15.49 -10.80 -2.70
CA ASN A 47 14.50 -10.24 -3.59
C ASN A 47 13.13 -9.89 -2.97
N PRO A 48 12.88 -8.74 -2.30
CA PRO A 48 11.51 -8.34 -2.05
C PRO A 48 10.82 -8.18 -3.40
N VAL A 49 9.69 -8.84 -3.60
CA VAL A 49 8.97 -8.78 -4.89
C VAL A 49 7.67 -8.01 -4.76
N VAL A 50 7.46 -7.10 -5.71
CA VAL A 50 6.21 -6.35 -5.88
C VAL A 50 5.62 -6.70 -7.25
N VAL A 51 4.33 -7.03 -7.29
CA VAL A 51 3.65 -7.29 -8.57
C VAL A 51 3.19 -5.97 -9.18
N ASP A 52 3.55 -5.73 -10.43
CA ASP A 52 3.08 -4.63 -11.25
C ASP A 52 1.94 -5.10 -12.16
N THR A 53 0.78 -4.47 -12.02
CA THR A 53 -0.38 -4.70 -12.88
C THR A 53 -0.80 -3.42 -13.58
N HIS A 54 -1.25 -3.53 -14.83
CA HIS A 54 -1.66 -2.37 -15.63
C HIS A 54 -3.19 -2.34 -15.78
N ARG A 55 -3.78 -1.15 -15.70
CA ARG A 55 -5.24 -0.96 -15.76
C ARG A 55 -5.61 0.03 -16.86
N TYR A 56 -6.26 -0.50 -17.90
CA TYR A 56 -6.75 0.25 -19.04
C TYR A 56 -8.14 -0.25 -19.44
N TYR A 57 -8.97 0.68 -19.90
CA TYR A 57 -10.38 0.42 -20.26
C TYR A 57 -10.64 0.86 -21.70
N THR A 58 -9.61 0.71 -22.54
CA THR A 58 -9.58 1.20 -23.92
C THR A 58 -9.37 0.08 -24.95
N PHE A 59 -8.89 -1.08 -24.53
CA PHE A 59 -8.36 -2.09 -25.46
C PHE A 59 -9.27 -3.29 -25.64
N SER A 60 -10.07 -3.63 -24.63
CA SER A 60 -10.91 -4.83 -24.65
C SER A 60 -12.31 -4.56 -25.19
N GLU A 61 -12.91 -5.57 -25.83
CA GLU A 61 -14.33 -5.49 -26.24
C GLU A 61 -15.26 -5.37 -25.03
N LYS A 62 -14.85 -5.93 -23.88
CA LYS A 62 -15.58 -5.80 -22.61
C LYS A 62 -15.71 -4.34 -22.20
N ASP A 63 -14.71 -3.50 -22.42
CA ASP A 63 -14.77 -2.08 -22.05
C ASP A 63 -15.47 -1.25 -23.13
N ARG A 64 -15.19 -1.53 -24.40
CA ARG A 64 -15.84 -0.88 -25.56
C ARG A 64 -17.35 -1.10 -25.60
N SER A 65 -17.82 -2.22 -25.04
CA SER A 65 -19.24 -2.56 -24.97
C SER A 65 -20.02 -1.83 -23.87
N ARG A 66 -19.35 -1.02 -23.04
CA ARG A 66 -19.93 -0.37 -21.86
C ARG A 66 -19.93 1.15 -21.99
N THR A 67 -20.88 1.79 -21.33
CA THR A 67 -20.91 3.24 -21.12
C THR A 67 -19.83 3.67 -20.11
N PRO A 68 -19.39 4.94 -20.11
CA PRO A 68 -18.46 5.45 -19.10
C PRO A 68 -18.96 5.23 -17.67
N GLN A 69 -20.26 5.45 -17.41
CA GLN A 69 -20.88 5.29 -16.10
C GLN A 69 -20.83 3.84 -15.62
N GLU A 70 -21.06 2.87 -16.50
CA GLU A 70 -20.94 1.45 -16.17
C GLU A 70 -19.50 1.10 -15.80
N ILE A 71 -18.50 1.60 -16.53
CA ILE A 71 -17.07 1.39 -16.22
C ILE A 71 -16.76 1.98 -14.85
N ILE A 72 -17.08 3.26 -14.62
CA ILE A 72 -16.86 3.96 -13.35
C ILE A 72 -17.47 3.17 -12.18
N SER A 73 -18.71 2.70 -12.33
CA SER A 73 -19.41 1.93 -11.29
C SER A 73 -18.72 0.61 -10.95
N SER A 74 -18.01 0.00 -11.90
CA SER A 74 -17.27 -1.25 -11.64
C SER A 74 -15.95 -1.08 -10.91
N LEU A 75 -15.35 0.13 -10.97
CA LEU A 75 -14.05 0.40 -10.33
C LEU A 75 -14.11 0.23 -8.81
N ALA A 76 -15.28 0.44 -8.20
CA ALA A 76 -15.48 0.26 -6.76
C ALA A 76 -15.19 -1.18 -6.28
N CYS A 77 -15.37 -2.17 -7.16
CA CYS A 77 -15.12 -3.59 -6.88
C CYS A 77 -13.85 -4.09 -7.57
N GLU A 78 -13.12 -3.23 -8.25
CA GLU A 78 -11.90 -3.61 -8.94
C GLU A 78 -10.83 -3.95 -7.91
N PHE A 79 -10.23 -5.13 -8.05
CA PHE A 79 -9.42 -5.82 -7.03
C PHE A 79 -10.18 -6.54 -5.91
N GLY A 80 -11.53 -6.53 -5.90
CA GLY A 80 -12.42 -7.29 -5.00
C GLY A 80 -11.75 -8.13 -3.89
N GLU A 81 -11.67 -9.45 -4.12
CA GLU A 81 -11.13 -10.40 -3.13
C GLU A 81 -9.64 -10.17 -2.79
N LEU A 82 -8.83 -9.64 -3.70
CA LEU A 82 -7.42 -9.32 -3.44
C LEU A 82 -7.29 -8.18 -2.44
N SER A 83 -8.08 -7.11 -2.61
CA SER A 83 -8.17 -5.99 -1.69
C SER A 83 -8.69 -6.45 -0.33
N GLU A 84 -9.73 -7.29 -0.30
CA GLU A 84 -10.21 -7.91 0.95
C GLU A 84 -9.14 -8.78 1.61
N SER A 85 -8.41 -9.59 0.85
CA SER A 85 -7.36 -10.47 1.38
C SER A 85 -6.22 -9.67 2.02
N ARG A 86 -5.87 -8.52 1.43
CA ARG A 86 -4.87 -7.59 1.96
C ARG A 86 -5.37 -6.90 3.22
N ASN A 87 -6.62 -6.42 3.21
CA ASN A 87 -7.23 -5.73 4.35
C ASN A 87 -7.56 -6.66 5.52
N LYS A 88 -7.72 -7.97 5.28
CA LYS A 88 -7.94 -9.01 6.31
C LYS A 88 -6.65 -9.52 6.94
N ARG A 89 -5.45 -9.12 6.46
CA ARG A 89 -4.19 -9.53 7.07
C ARG A 89 -4.11 -8.99 8.50
N SER A 90 -4.40 -9.87 9.44
CA SER A 90 -4.33 -9.56 10.87
C SER A 90 -2.91 -9.64 11.40
N GLY A 91 -1.96 -10.13 10.59
CA GLY A 91 -0.55 -10.30 10.90
C GLY A 91 -0.23 -11.73 11.34
N GLY A 92 0.89 -12.24 10.84
CA GLY A 92 1.42 -13.56 11.13
C GLY A 92 1.70 -14.39 9.88
N GLU A 93 1.18 -14.01 8.72
CA GLU A 93 1.34 -14.73 7.45
C GLU A 93 2.82 -14.80 7.07
N ILE A 94 3.50 -13.66 7.05
CA ILE A 94 4.93 -13.58 6.71
C ILE A 94 5.75 -14.24 7.82
N ALA A 95 5.40 -14.01 9.09
CA ALA A 95 6.01 -14.66 10.26
C ALA A 95 5.77 -16.18 10.33
N ASN A 96 4.78 -16.73 9.61
CA ASN A 96 4.53 -18.17 9.48
C ASN A 96 5.10 -18.76 8.18
N GLY A 97 5.65 -17.94 7.30
CA GLY A 97 6.40 -18.37 6.13
C GLY A 97 5.65 -18.30 4.82
N GLU A 98 4.49 -17.63 4.81
CA GLU A 98 3.92 -17.15 3.55
C GLU A 98 4.85 -16.08 2.95
N GLY A 99 4.92 -16.04 1.62
CA GLY A 99 5.63 -15.00 0.90
C GLY A 99 5.01 -13.63 1.11
N GLU A 100 5.85 -12.62 1.28
CA GLU A 100 5.42 -11.23 1.18
C GLU A 100 4.90 -10.97 -0.24
N VAL A 101 3.79 -10.25 -0.34
CA VAL A 101 3.33 -9.77 -1.63
C VAL A 101 2.61 -8.45 -1.46
N ASP A 102 3.19 -7.43 -2.07
CA ASP A 102 2.53 -6.19 -2.42
C ASP A 102 2.29 -6.20 -3.93
N PHE A 103 1.28 -5.43 -4.36
CA PHE A 103 1.08 -5.14 -5.76
C PHE A 103 0.75 -3.67 -5.95
N ILE A 104 1.13 -3.13 -7.11
CA ILE A 104 0.90 -1.75 -7.51
C ILE A 104 0.14 -1.73 -8.84
N VAL A 105 -0.53 -0.62 -9.12
CA VAL A 105 -0.95 -0.31 -10.49
C VAL A 105 0.16 0.50 -11.16
N GLY A 106 1.11 -0.12 -11.85
CA GLY A 106 2.25 0.58 -12.46
C GLY A 106 1.88 1.41 -13.68
N GLU A 107 0.73 1.13 -14.30
CA GLU A 107 0.21 1.95 -15.39
C GLU A 107 -1.32 2.05 -15.34
N TYR A 108 -1.83 3.29 -15.36
CA TYR A 108 -3.24 3.60 -15.61
C TYR A 108 -3.38 4.99 -16.25
N SER A 109 -4.55 5.31 -16.82
CA SER A 109 -4.81 6.64 -17.41
C SER A 109 -6.28 7.04 -17.29
N CYS A 110 -6.64 8.25 -17.71
CA CYS A 110 -8.03 8.72 -17.73
C CYS A 110 -8.75 8.45 -19.07
N VAL A 111 -8.18 7.61 -19.93
CA VAL A 111 -8.69 7.40 -21.29
C VAL A 111 -9.75 6.32 -21.28
N LEU A 112 -10.84 6.59 -22.00
CA LEU A 112 -11.86 5.60 -22.39
C LEU A 112 -11.92 5.53 -23.92
N ASP A 113 -12.28 4.37 -24.46
CA ASP A 113 -12.37 4.14 -25.90
C ASP A 113 -13.43 5.02 -26.56
N THR A 114 -13.23 5.37 -27.84
CA THR A 114 -14.21 6.15 -28.61
C THR A 114 -15.56 5.45 -28.75
N GLN A 115 -15.57 4.11 -28.78
CA GLN A 115 -16.80 3.32 -28.78
C GLN A 115 -17.53 3.42 -27.45
N THR A 116 -16.82 3.47 -26.33
CA THR A 116 -17.42 3.74 -25.01
C THR A 116 -18.09 5.11 -25.01
N TRP A 117 -17.44 6.14 -25.55
CA TRP A 117 -18.04 7.49 -25.68
C TRP A 117 -19.25 7.52 -26.62
N SER A 118 -19.23 6.78 -27.72
CA SER A 118 -20.34 6.72 -28.68
C SER A 118 -21.65 6.14 -28.12
N ARG A 119 -21.59 5.57 -26.91
CA ARG A 119 -22.77 5.05 -26.19
C ARG A 119 -23.52 6.13 -25.42
N LEU A 120 -22.98 7.34 -25.32
CA LEU A 120 -23.68 8.49 -24.76
C LEU A 120 -24.47 9.22 -25.85
N PRO A 121 -25.67 9.75 -25.53
CA PRO A 121 -26.42 10.59 -26.46
C PRO A 121 -25.68 11.90 -26.77
N ASP A 122 -25.07 12.53 -25.75
CA ASP A 122 -24.39 13.82 -25.87
C ASP A 122 -22.99 13.77 -25.23
N PRO A 123 -22.01 13.11 -25.88
CA PRO A 123 -20.69 12.89 -25.30
C PRO A 123 -19.91 14.19 -25.08
N GLU A 124 -20.03 15.20 -25.94
CA GLU A 124 -19.26 16.45 -25.82
C GLU A 124 -19.60 17.23 -24.54
N GLU A 125 -20.87 17.26 -24.14
CA GLU A 125 -21.30 17.94 -22.92
C GLU A 125 -20.92 17.15 -21.66
N SER A 126 -21.07 15.82 -21.71
CA SER A 126 -20.92 14.96 -20.54
C SER A 126 -19.47 14.53 -20.26
N LYS A 127 -18.62 14.51 -21.29
CA LYS A 127 -17.27 13.93 -21.21
C LYS A 127 -16.38 14.57 -20.14
N PRO A 128 -16.28 15.90 -20.00
CA PRO A 128 -15.40 16.50 -18.98
C PRO A 128 -15.73 16.03 -17.56
N ALA A 129 -17.02 16.00 -17.21
CA ALA A 129 -17.46 15.55 -15.88
C ALA A 129 -17.22 14.05 -15.67
N LEU A 130 -17.44 13.22 -16.71
CA LEU A 130 -17.23 11.78 -16.63
C LEU A 130 -15.75 11.40 -16.57
N VAL A 131 -14.87 12.10 -17.28
CA VAL A 131 -13.41 11.91 -17.16
C VAL A 131 -12.95 12.21 -15.74
N ARG A 132 -13.46 13.28 -15.11
CA ARG A 132 -13.16 13.60 -13.71
C ARG A 132 -13.61 12.48 -12.76
N GLN A 133 -14.86 12.01 -12.89
CA GLN A 133 -15.39 10.93 -12.06
C GLN A 133 -14.60 9.63 -12.25
N PHE A 134 -14.21 9.33 -13.49
CA PHE A 134 -13.42 8.16 -13.82
C PHE A 134 -11.99 8.23 -13.24
N ALA A 135 -11.35 9.41 -13.31
CA ALA A 135 -10.06 9.65 -12.69
C ALA A 135 -10.12 9.46 -11.17
N GLU A 136 -11.10 10.09 -10.51
CA GLU A 136 -11.29 10.03 -9.05
C GLU A 136 -11.59 8.62 -8.56
N ALA A 137 -12.40 7.87 -9.30
CA ALA A 137 -12.73 6.48 -8.97
C ALA A 137 -11.50 5.57 -9.08
N GLN A 138 -10.68 5.73 -10.13
CA GLN A 138 -9.42 4.98 -10.26
C GLN A 138 -8.43 5.35 -9.15
N THR A 139 -8.13 6.64 -8.95
CA THR A 139 -7.13 7.06 -7.95
C THR A 139 -7.54 6.61 -6.55
N THR A 140 -8.80 6.83 -6.16
CA THR A 140 -9.30 6.45 -4.84
C THR A 140 -9.35 4.94 -4.67
N GLY A 141 -9.80 4.20 -5.69
CA GLY A 141 -9.87 2.74 -5.65
C GLY A 141 -8.49 2.12 -5.56
N PHE A 142 -7.55 2.58 -6.39
CA PHE A 142 -6.21 2.02 -6.49
C PHE A 142 -5.38 2.33 -5.25
N GLU A 143 -5.45 3.55 -4.71
CA GLU A 143 -4.76 3.91 -3.46
C GLU A 143 -5.24 3.10 -2.25
N LYS A 144 -6.50 2.68 -2.23
CA LYS A 144 -7.07 1.84 -1.18
C LYS A 144 -6.71 0.37 -1.36
N ALA A 145 -6.76 -0.14 -2.59
CA ALA A 145 -6.57 -1.56 -2.87
C ALA A 145 -5.10 -1.97 -2.95
N THR A 146 -4.21 -1.08 -3.39
CA THR A 146 -2.84 -1.41 -3.80
C THR A 146 -1.78 -0.70 -2.96
N ALA A 147 -0.51 -1.08 -3.12
CA ALA A 147 0.62 -0.42 -2.46
C ALA A 147 0.96 0.94 -3.08
N GLY A 148 0.39 1.26 -4.25
CA GLY A 148 0.60 2.50 -4.98
C GLY A 148 0.11 2.40 -6.43
N CYS A 149 -0.08 3.54 -7.09
CA CYS A 149 -0.46 3.60 -8.49
C CYS A 149 0.32 4.70 -9.23
N TYR A 150 0.63 4.45 -10.51
CA TYR A 150 1.49 5.29 -11.33
C TYR A 150 0.77 5.66 -12.63
N PHE A 151 0.58 6.95 -12.84
CA PHE A 151 -0.16 7.45 -14.00
C PHE A 151 0.69 7.32 -15.27
N TRP A 152 0.16 6.63 -16.25
CA TRP A 152 0.69 6.56 -17.60
C TRP A 152 0.07 7.67 -18.46
N THR A 153 0.77 8.74 -18.77
CA THR A 153 2.19 9.07 -18.57
C THR A 153 2.35 10.46 -17.97
N TRP A 154 3.56 10.87 -17.60
CA TRP A 154 3.82 12.23 -17.08
C TRP A 154 3.32 13.31 -18.06
N LYS A 155 3.88 13.33 -19.27
CA LYS A 155 3.46 14.15 -20.41
C LYS A 155 4.02 13.59 -21.73
N MET A 156 3.50 14.04 -22.86
CA MET A 156 4.09 13.76 -24.17
C MET A 156 5.10 14.84 -24.55
N GLN A 157 5.97 14.57 -25.52
CA GLN A 157 7.00 15.54 -25.93
C GLN A 157 6.41 16.82 -26.52
N TRP A 158 5.32 16.71 -27.30
CA TRP A 158 4.72 17.82 -28.06
C TRP A 158 3.43 18.38 -27.44
N MET A 159 2.91 17.78 -26.36
CA MET A 159 1.69 18.21 -25.67
C MET A 159 1.60 17.62 -24.26
N ASP A 160 0.78 18.23 -23.40
CA ASP A 160 0.60 17.77 -22.02
C ASP A 160 -0.07 16.38 -21.92
N GLY A 161 -0.65 15.88 -23.02
CA GLY A 161 -0.99 14.46 -23.21
C GLY A 161 -2.47 14.13 -23.20
N GLY A 162 -3.36 15.11 -23.01
CA GLY A 162 -4.80 14.85 -22.96
C GLY A 162 -5.16 13.91 -21.80
N GLU A 163 -6.04 12.96 -22.01
CA GLU A 163 -6.41 11.95 -21.01
C GLU A 163 -5.27 10.95 -20.70
N TRP A 164 -4.22 10.89 -21.53
CA TRP A 164 -2.99 10.13 -21.30
C TRP A 164 -1.94 10.92 -20.51
N GLY A 165 -2.17 12.20 -20.22
CA GLY A 165 -1.17 13.08 -19.65
C GLY A 165 -1.47 13.46 -18.22
N PHE A 166 -0.65 13.04 -17.27
CA PHE A 166 -0.82 13.39 -15.85
C PHE A 166 -0.83 14.91 -15.65
N VAL A 167 0.07 15.64 -16.31
CA VAL A 167 0.13 17.11 -16.24
C VAL A 167 -1.20 17.74 -16.65
N GLU A 168 -1.77 17.32 -17.79
CA GLU A 168 -3.07 17.81 -18.26
C GLU A 168 -4.19 17.46 -17.27
N GLN A 169 -4.22 16.21 -16.78
CA GLN A 169 -5.27 15.76 -15.85
C GLN A 169 -5.22 16.49 -14.50
N VAL A 170 -4.03 16.85 -14.02
CA VAL A 170 -3.86 17.69 -12.82
C VAL A 170 -4.31 19.12 -13.09
N GLN A 171 -3.90 19.74 -14.21
CA GLN A 171 -4.32 21.10 -14.57
C GLN A 171 -5.84 21.24 -14.71
N ARG A 172 -6.51 20.19 -15.21
CA ARG A 172 -7.98 20.12 -15.32
C ARG A 172 -8.70 19.80 -14.00
N GLY A 173 -7.95 19.46 -12.95
CA GLY A 173 -8.51 19.05 -11.65
C GLY A 173 -9.18 17.67 -11.68
N ASN A 174 -8.80 16.82 -12.62
CA ASN A 174 -9.29 15.43 -12.70
C ASN A 174 -8.51 14.52 -11.74
N VAL A 175 -7.20 14.77 -11.58
CA VAL A 175 -6.34 14.06 -10.62
C VAL A 175 -5.82 15.06 -9.61
N SER A 176 -5.91 14.73 -8.33
CA SER A 176 -5.47 15.60 -7.22
C SER A 176 -4.52 14.84 -6.31
N ALA A 177 -3.51 15.54 -5.79
CA ALA A 177 -2.65 14.97 -4.77
C ALA A 177 -3.43 14.77 -3.45
N PRO A 178 -3.14 13.72 -2.68
CA PRO A 178 -3.66 13.58 -1.33
C PRO A 178 -3.34 14.80 -0.47
N GLY A 179 -4.27 15.23 0.39
CA GLY A 179 -4.13 16.47 1.16
C GLY A 179 -2.88 16.51 2.05
N TYR A 180 -2.41 15.36 2.54
CA TYR A 180 -1.20 15.28 3.35
C TYR A 180 0.10 15.55 2.58
N MET A 181 0.10 15.39 1.24
CA MET A 181 1.26 15.69 0.39
C MET A 181 1.46 17.19 0.16
N VAL A 182 0.47 18.01 0.52
CA VAL A 182 0.52 19.48 0.37
C VAL A 182 0.51 20.21 1.70
N TRP A 183 0.62 19.51 2.83
CA TRP A 183 0.72 20.13 4.14
C TRP A 183 1.99 20.99 4.26
N GLU A 184 1.85 22.13 4.93
CA GLU A 184 3.00 22.97 5.28
C GLU A 184 3.90 22.28 6.31
N GLU A 185 5.19 22.59 6.28
CA GLU A 185 6.19 22.02 7.18
C GLU A 185 5.78 22.11 8.66
N GLU A 186 5.26 23.27 9.09
CA GLU A 186 4.82 23.49 10.47
C GLU A 186 3.69 22.53 10.89
N VAL A 187 2.79 22.19 9.95
CA VAL A 187 1.69 21.24 10.20
C VAL A 187 2.27 19.84 10.41
N VAL A 188 3.22 19.42 9.55
CA VAL A 188 3.87 18.10 9.67
C VAL A 188 4.65 18.00 10.98
N ARG A 189 5.45 19.01 11.34
CA ARG A 189 6.18 19.07 12.62
C ARG A 189 5.25 19.10 13.82
N GLY A 190 4.14 19.81 13.74
CA GLY A 190 3.10 19.84 14.78
C GLY A 190 2.52 18.46 15.04
N LYS A 191 2.18 17.73 13.97
CA LYS A 191 1.65 16.36 14.04
C LYS A 191 2.66 15.37 14.61
N LEU A 192 3.94 15.46 14.21
CA LEU A 192 5.01 14.63 14.77
C LEU A 192 5.16 14.85 16.29
N ARG A 193 5.12 16.11 16.74
CA ARG A 193 5.20 16.44 18.17
C ARG A 193 4.02 15.85 18.96
N GLU A 194 2.79 16.05 18.47
CA GLU A 194 1.59 15.48 19.10
C GLU A 194 1.66 13.94 19.14
N ALA A 195 2.09 13.31 18.04
CA ALA A 195 2.28 11.87 17.99
C ALA A 195 3.30 11.40 19.04
N GLY A 196 4.45 12.09 19.17
CA GLY A 196 5.46 11.78 20.17
C GLY A 196 4.95 11.86 21.62
N GLU A 197 4.14 12.88 21.94
CA GLU A 197 3.50 13.03 23.26
C GLU A 197 2.51 11.90 23.58
N ARG A 198 1.87 11.34 22.55
CA ARG A 198 0.83 10.30 22.68
C ARG A 198 1.35 8.87 22.49
N LYS A 199 2.57 8.68 21.96
CA LYS A 199 3.16 7.36 21.62
C LYS A 199 3.03 6.37 22.77
N ARG A 200 3.48 6.75 23.98
CA ARG A 200 3.45 5.86 25.16
C ARG A 200 2.04 5.41 25.53
N GLU A 201 1.10 6.35 25.64
CA GLU A 201 -0.29 6.03 26.01
C GLU A 201 -0.95 5.10 24.98
N ILE A 202 -0.75 5.38 23.68
CA ILE A 202 -1.32 4.57 22.60
C ILE A 202 -0.69 3.16 22.59
N GLY A 203 0.63 3.08 22.77
CA GLY A 203 1.37 1.81 22.81
C GLY A 203 0.98 0.93 23.99
N GLU A 204 0.91 1.50 25.21
CA GLU A 204 0.47 0.78 26.42
C GLU A 204 -0.96 0.25 26.24
N ARG A 205 -1.85 1.06 25.67
CA ARG A 205 -3.24 0.64 25.38
C ARG A 205 -3.29 -0.49 24.35
N ALA A 206 -2.51 -0.40 23.27
CA ALA A 206 -2.47 -1.42 22.23
C ALA A 206 -1.95 -2.75 22.80
N LYS A 207 -0.85 -2.72 23.55
CA LYS A 207 -0.27 -3.89 24.20
C LYS A 207 -1.22 -4.52 25.22
N GLY A 208 -1.78 -3.72 26.13
CA GLY A 208 -2.75 -4.22 27.11
C GLY A 208 -3.99 -4.85 26.48
N GLY A 209 -4.50 -4.26 25.39
CA GLY A 209 -5.62 -4.83 24.63
C GLY A 209 -5.28 -6.16 23.93
N HIS A 210 -4.06 -6.29 23.41
CA HIS A 210 -3.56 -7.53 22.83
C HIS A 210 -3.42 -8.64 23.89
N GLU A 211 -2.78 -8.34 25.02
CA GLU A 211 -2.62 -9.26 26.15
C GLU A 211 -3.97 -9.76 26.67
N GLU A 212 -4.89 -8.83 26.96
CA GLU A 212 -6.23 -9.17 27.46
C GLU A 212 -6.99 -10.09 26.48
N TYR A 213 -6.91 -9.78 25.18
CA TYR A 213 -7.55 -10.58 24.14
C TYR A 213 -7.06 -12.04 24.16
N TRP A 214 -5.74 -12.25 24.13
CA TRP A 214 -5.16 -13.59 24.04
C TRP A 214 -5.27 -14.38 25.34
N MET A 215 -5.11 -13.72 26.50
CA MET A 215 -5.36 -14.36 27.80
C MET A 215 -6.81 -14.84 27.93
N ARG A 216 -7.77 -14.09 27.40
CA ARG A 216 -9.19 -14.48 27.38
C ARG A 216 -9.48 -15.57 26.35
N ARG A 217 -8.88 -15.49 25.16
CA ARG A 217 -9.14 -16.39 24.03
C ARG A 217 -8.54 -17.78 24.24
N CYS A 218 -7.36 -17.84 24.87
CA CYS A 218 -6.59 -19.06 25.09
C CYS A 218 -6.08 -19.12 26.54
N PRO A 219 -6.97 -19.28 27.54
CA PRO A 219 -6.58 -19.28 28.94
C PRO A 219 -5.59 -20.41 29.23
N GLY A 220 -4.51 -20.07 29.96
CA GLY A 220 -3.47 -21.03 30.36
C GLY A 220 -2.40 -21.31 29.29
N LYS A 221 -2.53 -20.76 28.08
CA LYS A 221 -1.45 -20.79 27.08
C LYS A 221 -0.45 -19.66 27.37
N ALA A 222 0.84 -20.00 27.33
CA ALA A 222 1.91 -19.00 27.39
C ALA A 222 2.05 -18.32 26.01
N PHE A 223 2.20 -17.00 26.04
CA PHE A 223 2.41 -16.13 24.88
C PHE A 223 3.64 -15.26 25.13
N ARG A 224 4.18 -14.62 24.10
CA ARG A 224 5.35 -13.72 24.18
C ARG A 224 4.92 -12.29 23.89
N HIS A 225 4.00 -11.76 24.70
CA HIS A 225 3.36 -10.47 24.48
C HIS A 225 4.33 -9.27 24.41
N GLU A 226 5.55 -9.42 24.92
CA GLU A 226 6.63 -8.48 24.68
C GLU A 226 6.97 -8.31 23.20
N PHE A 227 6.88 -9.37 22.38
CA PHE A 227 7.14 -9.31 20.94
C PHE A 227 6.13 -8.42 20.23
N PHE A 228 4.86 -8.47 20.62
CA PHE A 228 3.87 -7.52 20.14
C PHE A 228 4.27 -6.07 20.44
N GLY A 229 4.74 -5.79 21.66
CA GLY A 229 5.22 -4.47 22.06
C GLY A 229 6.42 -4.00 21.22
N GLU A 230 7.43 -4.85 21.05
CA GLU A 230 8.63 -4.57 20.25
C GLU A 230 8.30 -4.31 18.78
N GLY A 231 7.42 -5.14 18.21
CA GLY A 231 6.90 -4.93 16.86
C GLY A 231 6.18 -3.59 16.76
N TRP A 232 5.29 -3.29 17.72
CA TRP A 232 4.51 -2.05 17.76
C TRP A 232 5.40 -0.80 17.80
N GLU A 233 6.42 -0.79 18.65
CA GLU A 233 7.38 0.30 18.72
C GLU A 233 8.10 0.51 17.38
N ARG A 234 8.57 -0.58 16.76
CA ARG A 234 9.23 -0.52 15.45
C ARG A 234 8.31 -0.01 14.35
N GLY A 235 7.07 -0.48 14.31
CA GLY A 235 6.08 -0.04 13.32
C GLY A 235 5.72 1.43 13.46
N TRP A 236 5.58 1.92 14.70
CA TRP A 236 5.38 3.33 14.98
C TRP A 236 6.56 4.18 14.48
N GLU A 237 7.78 3.75 14.77
CA GLU A 237 9.01 4.46 14.39
C GLU A 237 9.18 4.52 12.87
N ASP A 238 8.92 3.43 12.16
CA ASP A 238 8.93 3.43 10.70
C ASP A 238 7.88 4.40 10.15
N GLY A 239 6.67 4.41 10.72
CA GLY A 239 5.62 5.37 10.33
C GLY A 239 6.08 6.82 10.51
N GLU A 240 6.71 7.11 11.64
CA GLU A 240 7.26 8.43 11.97
C GLU A 240 8.35 8.88 11.00
N VAL A 241 9.28 7.98 10.66
CA VAL A 241 10.37 8.24 9.70
C VAL A 241 9.83 8.58 8.32
N PHE A 242 8.89 7.77 7.81
CA PHE A 242 8.27 8.03 6.50
C PHE A 242 7.51 9.35 6.50
N PHE A 243 6.68 9.59 7.52
CA PHE A 243 5.90 10.81 7.62
C PHE A 243 6.74 12.08 7.68
N GLY A 244 7.83 12.05 8.45
CA GLY A 244 8.78 13.15 8.56
C GLY A 244 9.77 13.27 7.41
N GLY A 245 9.84 12.29 6.51
CA GLY A 245 10.92 12.15 5.51
C GLY A 245 11.17 13.36 4.61
N ARG A 246 10.13 14.17 4.35
CA ARG A 246 10.23 15.37 3.51
C ARG A 246 10.71 16.61 4.27
N VAL A 247 10.44 16.67 5.57
CA VAL A 247 10.59 17.90 6.38
C VAL A 247 11.70 17.79 7.43
N LEU A 248 12.10 16.57 7.79
CA LEU A 248 13.21 16.32 8.69
C LEU A 248 14.52 16.26 7.87
N GLU A 249 15.50 17.07 8.24
CA GLU A 249 16.83 17.02 7.65
C GLU A 249 17.47 15.65 7.93
N GLY A 250 18.00 14.99 6.89
CA GLY A 250 18.79 13.76 7.03
C GLY A 250 18.06 12.41 6.89
N THR A 251 16.75 12.38 6.59
CA THR A 251 16.00 11.13 6.37
C THR A 251 15.62 10.85 4.91
N GLY A 252 15.81 11.82 4.01
CA GLY A 252 15.65 11.65 2.56
C GLY A 252 16.97 11.31 1.89
N SER A 253 16.94 10.38 0.92
CA SER A 253 18.02 10.15 -0.03
C SER A 253 18.61 11.48 -0.50
N GLY A 254 19.89 11.66 -0.23
CA GLY A 254 20.69 12.86 -0.53
C GLY A 254 20.84 13.10 -2.02
N VAL A 255 19.73 13.41 -2.70
CA VAL A 255 19.80 14.21 -3.91
C VAL A 255 19.96 15.63 -3.42
N GLU A 256 21.21 16.02 -3.19
CA GLU A 256 21.69 17.40 -3.26
C GLU A 256 21.39 17.91 -4.67
N GLY A 257 20.11 18.17 -4.94
CA GLY A 257 19.68 18.92 -6.11
C GLY A 257 20.01 20.37 -5.84
N GLU A 258 20.62 21.03 -6.81
CA GLU A 258 21.23 22.37 -6.80
C GLU A 258 20.30 23.54 -6.38
N ASP A 259 19.09 23.28 -5.92
CA ASP A 259 18.16 24.25 -5.35
C ASP A 259 18.23 24.23 -3.80
N GLU A 260 19.26 24.86 -3.24
CA GLU A 260 19.47 25.10 -1.79
C GLU A 260 18.35 25.92 -1.10
N GLY A 261 17.15 26.02 -1.68
CA GLY A 261 16.06 26.87 -1.18
C GLY A 261 14.67 26.23 -1.16
N VAL A 262 14.45 25.06 -1.77
CA VAL A 262 13.10 24.48 -1.85
C VAL A 262 12.87 23.50 -0.69
N ARG A 263 12.37 24.03 0.43
CA ARG A 263 11.82 23.20 1.51
C ARG A 263 10.71 22.33 0.96
N ARG A 264 10.86 21.01 1.05
CA ARG A 264 9.87 20.04 0.58
C ARG A 264 8.65 20.09 1.51
N LYS A 265 7.47 20.32 0.94
CA LYS A 265 6.18 20.27 1.64
C LYS A 265 5.64 18.85 1.70
N GLY A 266 4.67 18.65 2.58
CA GLY A 266 3.91 17.42 2.72
C GLY A 266 4.55 16.37 3.62
N ALA A 267 3.87 15.25 3.74
CA ALA A 267 4.31 14.05 4.44
C ALA A 267 4.21 12.82 3.52
N ASP A 268 4.90 11.74 3.87
CA ASP A 268 4.74 10.44 3.20
C ASP A 268 4.07 9.42 4.14
N LYS A 269 3.62 8.31 3.54
CA LYS A 269 3.12 7.13 4.25
C LYS A 269 3.96 5.92 3.86
N ILE A 270 3.91 4.86 4.66
CA ILE A 270 4.58 3.61 4.29
C ILE A 270 3.83 2.99 3.10
N GLY A 271 4.49 2.92 1.95
CA GLY A 271 4.10 2.07 0.81
C GLY A 271 4.67 0.66 0.95
N CYS A 272 4.15 -0.29 0.17
CA CYS A 272 4.61 -1.69 0.14
C CYS A 272 4.87 -2.29 1.55
N LEU A 273 3.85 -2.24 2.42
CA LEU A 273 3.97 -2.60 3.83
C LEU A 273 4.45 -4.04 4.04
N GLU A 274 4.12 -4.96 3.16
CA GLU A 274 4.49 -6.38 3.28
C GLU A 274 6.00 -6.57 3.13
N GLY A 275 6.60 -5.81 2.19
CA GLY A 275 8.05 -5.74 2.06
C GLY A 275 8.73 -5.20 3.33
N TRP A 276 8.15 -4.18 3.97
CA TRP A 276 8.66 -3.64 5.23
C TRP A 276 8.53 -4.62 6.40
N VAL A 277 7.40 -5.30 6.52
CA VAL A 277 7.19 -6.36 7.51
C VAL A 277 8.27 -7.44 7.36
N ARG A 278 8.46 -7.97 6.14
CA ARG A 278 9.51 -8.96 5.85
C ARG A 278 10.89 -8.46 6.27
N LYS A 279 11.26 -7.25 5.83
CA LYS A 279 12.56 -6.65 6.14
C LYS A 279 12.78 -6.56 7.65
N ARG A 280 11.80 -6.06 8.40
CA ARG A 280 11.95 -5.90 9.86
C ARG A 280 11.94 -7.22 10.61
N LEU A 281 11.22 -8.23 10.13
CA LEU A 281 11.30 -9.61 10.65
C LEU A 281 12.69 -10.23 10.43
N GLU A 282 13.36 -9.90 9.33
CA GLU A 282 14.75 -10.32 9.11
C GLU A 282 15.70 -9.60 10.06
N GLU A 283 15.56 -8.29 10.22
CA GLU A 283 16.43 -7.43 11.04
C GLU A 283 16.26 -7.64 12.55
N CYS A 284 15.07 -8.01 13.03
CA CYS A 284 14.87 -8.26 14.46
C CYS A 284 15.60 -9.54 14.93
N GLY A 285 15.98 -10.44 14.02
CA GLY A 285 16.72 -11.67 14.32
C GLY A 285 15.93 -12.74 15.06
N GLU A 286 14.71 -12.43 15.52
CA GLU A 286 13.84 -13.34 16.25
C GLU A 286 13.28 -14.45 15.34
N ARG A 287 13.11 -15.64 15.92
CA ARG A 287 12.62 -16.83 15.23
C ARG A 287 11.70 -17.63 16.16
N GLY A 288 10.79 -18.40 15.59
CA GLY A 288 9.95 -19.35 16.34
C GLY A 288 8.46 -19.05 16.24
N GLU A 289 7.69 -19.81 17.01
CA GLU A 289 6.22 -19.88 16.89
C GLU A 289 5.47 -18.61 17.30
N PHE A 290 6.14 -17.66 17.96
CA PHE A 290 5.54 -16.41 18.43
C PHE A 290 5.92 -15.18 17.58
N LEU A 291 6.68 -15.37 16.50
CA LEU A 291 7.09 -14.28 15.62
C LEU A 291 5.89 -13.54 15.00
N TRP A 292 4.73 -14.20 14.91
CA TRP A 292 3.49 -13.56 14.49
C TRP A 292 3.06 -12.44 15.46
N GLU A 293 3.33 -12.54 16.77
CA GLU A 293 3.00 -11.47 17.72
C GLU A 293 3.77 -10.20 17.37
N TRP A 294 5.04 -10.34 16.97
CA TRP A 294 5.86 -9.23 16.49
C TRP A 294 5.29 -8.61 15.22
N GLU A 295 4.91 -9.42 14.23
CA GLU A 295 4.32 -8.93 12.99
C GLU A 295 3.00 -8.18 13.25
N GLN A 296 2.13 -8.72 14.12
CA GLN A 296 0.90 -8.04 14.53
C GLN A 296 1.20 -6.70 15.21
N GLY A 297 2.19 -6.69 16.09
CA GLY A 297 2.70 -5.48 16.73
C GLY A 297 3.08 -4.44 15.69
N PHE A 298 3.95 -4.79 14.74
CA PHE A 298 4.45 -3.89 13.71
C PHE A 298 3.32 -3.24 12.90
N ARG A 299 2.38 -4.06 12.40
CA ARG A 299 1.22 -3.56 11.65
C ARG A 299 0.36 -2.62 12.50
N ALA A 300 0.12 -2.98 13.76
CA ALA A 300 -0.63 -2.15 14.70
C ALA A 300 0.08 -0.83 15.02
N GLY A 301 1.41 -0.83 15.10
CA GLY A 301 2.25 0.36 15.30
C GLY A 301 2.12 1.35 14.15
N VAL A 302 2.29 0.86 12.91
CA VAL A 302 2.13 1.67 11.69
C VAL A 302 0.72 2.28 11.63
N ALA A 303 -0.31 1.45 11.77
CA ALA A 303 -1.69 1.91 11.71
C ALA A 303 -2.04 2.92 12.83
N ALA A 304 -1.51 2.71 14.05
CA ALA A 304 -1.70 3.62 15.16
C ALA A 304 -1.05 4.98 14.90
N PHE A 305 0.17 4.99 14.34
CA PHE A 305 0.84 6.22 13.96
C PHE A 305 0.07 6.97 12.86
N GLU A 306 -0.26 6.30 11.74
CA GLU A 306 -1.00 6.91 10.62
C GLU A 306 -2.34 7.51 11.05
N LYS A 307 -3.05 6.82 11.94
CA LYS A 307 -4.28 7.33 12.56
C LYS A 307 -4.01 8.55 13.44
N CYS A 308 -2.93 8.55 14.22
CA CYS A 308 -2.57 9.66 15.11
C CYS A 308 -2.27 10.94 14.32
N VAL A 309 -1.55 10.83 13.20
CA VAL A 309 -1.20 11.99 12.36
C VAL A 309 -2.29 12.37 11.35
N GLY A 310 -3.36 11.58 11.24
CA GLY A 310 -4.51 11.88 10.38
C GLY A 310 -4.26 11.60 8.89
N LEU A 311 -3.45 10.60 8.57
CA LEU A 311 -3.33 10.06 7.21
C LEU A 311 -4.54 9.22 6.81
N TYR A 312 -5.28 8.69 7.79
CA TYR A 312 -6.50 7.92 7.57
C TYR A 312 -7.72 8.85 7.46
N VAL A 313 -8.41 8.85 6.32
CA VAL A 313 -9.69 9.55 6.11
C VAL A 313 -10.79 8.53 5.79
N GLY A 314 -11.57 8.15 6.82
CA GLY A 314 -12.78 7.29 6.76
C GLY A 314 -12.54 5.84 7.22
N GLU A 315 -13.36 5.20 8.07
CA GLU A 315 -14.71 5.48 8.58
C GLU A 315 -14.82 5.17 10.10
N CYS A 316 -15.86 5.75 10.70
CA CYS A 316 -16.41 5.41 12.00
C CYS A 316 -16.46 3.88 12.21
N CYS A 317 -15.87 3.40 13.31
CA CYS A 317 -16.07 2.04 13.85
C CYS A 317 -15.76 0.86 12.91
N ILE A 318 -14.50 0.66 12.51
CA ILE A 318 -14.02 -0.71 12.31
C ILE A 318 -13.94 -1.34 13.71
N ARG A 319 -14.85 -2.27 13.99
CA ARG A 319 -14.75 -3.17 15.14
C ARG A 319 -13.46 -3.99 15.02
N THR A 320 -12.39 -3.50 15.61
CA THR A 320 -11.08 -4.15 15.69
C THR A 320 -11.06 -5.36 16.64
N GLN A 321 -12.15 -6.11 16.78
CA GLN A 321 -12.21 -7.27 17.69
C GLN A 321 -12.81 -8.54 17.08
N ASP A 322 -13.71 -8.43 16.10
CA ASP A 322 -14.46 -9.62 15.62
C ASP A 322 -13.81 -10.32 14.41
N SER A 323 -12.97 -9.63 13.63
CA SER A 323 -12.31 -10.20 12.43
C SER A 323 -11.00 -10.92 12.72
N PHE A 324 -10.42 -10.74 13.92
CA PHE A 324 -9.11 -11.28 14.30
C PHE A 324 -9.08 -12.80 14.52
N GLY A 325 -10.24 -13.41 14.83
CA GLY A 325 -10.29 -14.77 15.35
C GLY A 325 -10.44 -15.89 14.32
N ALA A 326 -10.85 -15.60 13.08
CA ALA A 326 -11.31 -16.64 12.14
C ALA A 326 -10.18 -17.33 11.35
N ILE A 327 -9.02 -16.68 11.17
CA ILE A 327 -7.94 -17.20 10.31
C ILE A 327 -6.96 -18.09 11.09
N LEU A 328 -6.79 -17.87 12.41
CA LEU A 328 -5.87 -18.64 13.27
C LEU A 328 -6.45 -19.94 13.83
N GLU A 329 -7.77 -20.19 13.70
CA GLU A 329 -8.38 -21.46 14.15
C GLU A 329 -7.87 -22.69 13.37
N GLY A 330 -7.26 -22.49 12.20
CA GLY A 330 -6.62 -23.56 11.42
C GLY A 330 -5.16 -23.86 11.80
N MET A 331 -4.48 -22.95 12.51
CA MET A 331 -3.05 -23.10 12.85
C MET A 331 -2.79 -23.61 14.27
N LEU A 332 -3.81 -23.53 15.15
CA LEU A 332 -3.72 -23.98 16.55
C LEU A 332 -4.51 -25.27 16.83
N ARG A 333 -4.91 -26.00 15.79
CA ARG A 333 -5.41 -27.38 15.85
C ARG A 333 -4.44 -28.32 15.16
#